data_AF-A0A0J6GCN0-F1
#
_entry.id   AF-A0A0J6GCN0-F1
#
_cell.length_a   1.000
_cell.length_b   1.000
_cell.length_c   1.000
_cell.angle_alpha   90.00
_cell.angle_beta   90.00
_cell.angle_gamma   90.00
#
_symmetry.space_group_name_H-M   'P 1'
#
loop_
_entity.id
_entity.type
_entity.pdbx_description
1 polymer ?
#
loop_
_entity_poly.entity_id
_entity_poly.type
_entity_poly.pdbx_seq_one_letter_code
_entity_poly.pdbx_strand_id
1 'polypeptide(L)' 'MDKKSARLTILIDAPTKEKLEALSATVDLTVSQILRKLIKNHLNTLETPRDMPIKETLQGPLHTIN' A
#
# COMPACT_ATOMS: atom_id res chain seq x y z
N MET A 1 3.21 -3.09 -22.29
CA MET A 1 3.79 -3.43 -20.97
C MET A 1 2.72 -4.18 -20.18
N ASP A 2 2.80 -5.51 -20.19
CA ASP A 2 1.86 -6.44 -19.57
C ASP A 2 1.50 -6.05 -18.14
N LYS A 3 0.36 -5.38 -17.96
CA LYS A 3 -0.21 -5.12 -16.65
C LYS A 3 -0.84 -6.41 -16.16
N LYS A 4 -0.02 -7.34 -15.64
CA LYS A 4 -0.52 -8.52 -14.93
C LYS A 4 -1.39 -8.02 -13.77
N SER A 5 -2.70 -8.13 -13.93
CA SER A 5 -3.66 -7.78 -12.89
C SER A 5 -3.59 -8.84 -11.79
N ALA A 6 -3.07 -8.46 -10.62
CA ALA A 6 -3.15 -9.29 -9.42
C ALA A 6 -4.54 -9.12 -8.74
N ARG A 7 -5.03 -10.19 -8.12
CA ARG A 7 -6.21 -10.16 -7.23
C ARG A 7 -5.74 -9.88 -5.81
N LEU A 8 -6.44 -9.01 -5.10
CA LEU A 8 -6.16 -8.64 -3.71
C LEU A 8 -7.45 -8.78 -2.90
N THR A 9 -7.39 -9.51 -1.79
CA THR A 9 -8.47 -9.58 -0.80
C THR A 9 -8.04 -8.78 0.42
N ILE A 10 -8.89 -7.87 0.88
CA ILE A 10 -8.66 -7.07 2.08
C ILE A 10 -9.83 -7.22 3.04
N LEU A 11 -9.54 -7.26 4.33
CA LEU A 11 -10.54 -7.17 5.39
C LEU A 11 -10.67 -5.70 5.78
N ILE A 12 -11.90 -5.21 5.84
CA ILE A 12 -12.23 -3.85 6.26
C ILE A 12 -13.44 -3.88 7.18
N ASP A 13 -13.54 -2.90 8.06
CA ASP A 13 -14.71 -2.74 8.92
C ASP A 13 -15.97 -2.43 8.12
N ALA A 14 -17.12 -2.85 8.64
CA ALA A 14 -18.45 -2.57 8.08
C ALA A 14 -18.67 -1.08 7.70
N PRO A 15 -18.39 -0.09 8.57
CA PRO A 15 -18.58 1.31 8.20
C PRO A 15 -17.67 1.78 7.06
N THR A 16 -16.49 1.17 6.91
CA THR A 16 -15.58 1.48 5.79
C THR A 16 -16.12 0.92 4.48
N LYS A 17 -16.73 -0.28 4.51
CA LYS A 17 -17.39 -0.88 3.35
C LYS A 17 -18.55 -0.01 2.86
N GLU A 18 -19.42 0.43 3.77
CA GLU A 18 -20.59 1.27 3.45
C GLU A 18 -20.18 2.61 2.81
N LYS A 19 -19.17 3.28 3.37
CA LYS A 19 -18.62 4.52 2.78
C LYS A 19 -18.09 4.29 1.37
N LEU A 20 -17.43 3.16 1.14
CA LEU A 20 -16.87 2.84 -0.17
C LEU A 20 -17.96 2.55 -1.21
N GLU A 21 -19.03 1.86 -0.80
CA GLU A 21 -20.21 1.61 -1.64
C GLU A 21 -20.97 2.92 -1.96
N ALA A 22 -21.14 3.81 -0.99
CA ALA A 22 -21.76 5.12 -1.20
C ALA A 22 -20.94 6.02 -2.13
N LEU A 23 -19.61 6.02 -1.99
CA LEU A 23 -18.69 6.72 -2.89
C LEU A 23 -18.76 6.14 -4.31
N SER A 24 -18.87 4.82 -4.43
CA SER A 24 -19.04 4.12 -5.71
C SER A 24 -20.31 4.59 -6.43
N ALA A 25 -21.43 4.70 -5.71
CA ALA A 25 -22.70 5.19 -6.25
C ALA A 25 -22.66 6.66 -6.67
N THR A 26 -21.81 7.47 -6.04
CA THR A 26 -21.74 8.92 -6.31
C THR A 26 -20.82 9.26 -7.49
N VAL A 27 -19.76 8.48 -7.70
CA VAL A 27 -18.64 8.84 -8.60
C VAL A 27 -18.63 8.00 -9.89
N ASP A 28 -19.64 7.16 -10.12
CA ASP A 28 -19.74 6.24 -11.27
C ASP A 28 -18.50 5.33 -11.44
N LEU A 29 -17.84 5.00 -10.33
CA LEU A 29 -16.67 4.15 -10.29
C LEU A 29 -16.97 2.93 -9.45
N THR A 30 -16.50 1.75 -9.88
CA THR A 30 -16.56 0.54 -9.07
C THR A 30 -15.67 0.66 -7.84
N VAL A 31 -16.05 -0.03 -6.76
CA VAL A 31 -15.23 -0.24 -5.55
C VAL A 31 -13.76 -0.57 -5.88
N SER A 32 -13.53 -1.44 -6.86
CA SER A 32 -12.18 -1.82 -7.32
C SER A 32 -11.40 -0.64 -7.91
N GLN A 33 -12.05 0.25 -8.67
CA GLN A 33 -11.41 1.41 -9.27
C GLN A 33 -11.11 2.49 -8.22
N ILE A 34 -12.02 2.70 -7.27
CA ILE A 34 -11.81 3.61 -6.13
C ILE A 34 -10.62 3.12 -5.29
N LEU A 35 -10.60 1.84 -4.94
CA LEU A 35 -9.53 1.26 -4.15
C LEU A 35 -8.17 1.36 -4.87
N ARG A 36 -8.13 1.10 -6.18
CA ARG A 36 -6.91 1.30 -6.98
C ARG A 36 -6.43 2.76 -6.96
N LYS A 37 -7.34 3.73 -7.07
CA LYS A 37 -6.99 5.16 -6.99
C LYS A 37 -6.49 5.55 -5.59
N LEU A 38 -7.15 5.08 -4.53
CA LEU A 38 -6.72 5.31 -3.15
C LEU A 38 -5.33 4.72 -2.88
N ILE A 39 -5.11 3.45 -3.24
CA ILE A 39 -3.81 2.79 -3.12
C ILE A 39 -2.76 3.55 -3.93
N LYS A 40 -3.04 3.87 -5.20
CA LYS A 40 -2.08 4.58 -6.06
C LYS A 40 -1.74 5.96 -5.49
N ASN A 41 -2.73 6.74 -5.07
CA ASN A 41 -2.51 8.06 -4.49
C ASN A 41 -1.69 7.95 -3.21
N HIS A 42 -2.05 7.02 -2.32
CA HIS A 42 -1.32 6.79 -1.08
C HIS A 42 0.13 6.35 -1.33
N LEU A 43 0.37 5.46 -2.29
CA LEU A 43 1.72 5.06 -2.69
C LEU A 43 2.52 6.24 -3.25
N ASN A 44 1.94 7.07 -4.11
CA ASN A 44 2.64 8.26 -4.63
C ASN A 44 2.95 9.28 -3.51
N THR A 45 2.11 9.36 -2.48
CA THR A 45 2.39 10.19 -1.30
C THR A 45 3.49 9.59 -0.43
N LEU A 46 3.57 8.26 -0.31
CA LEU A 46 4.66 7.55 0.38
C LEU A 46 5.96 7.52 -0.43
N GLU A 47 5.89 7.74 -1.75
CA GLU A 47 7.02 7.95 -2.66
C GLU A 47 7.65 9.35 -2.51
N THR A 48 7.54 9.96 -1.34
CA THR A 48 8.66 10.73 -0.79
C THR A 48 9.90 9.83 -0.76
N PRO A 49 11.07 10.30 -1.22
CA PRO A 49 12.11 9.47 -1.81
C PRO A 49 12.61 8.40 -0.83
N ARG A 50 12.27 7.14 -1.09
CA ARG A 50 12.99 5.96 -0.59
C ARG A 50 14.29 5.75 -1.37
N ASP A 51 15.08 6.81 -1.50
CA ASP A 51 16.53 6.67 -1.67
C ASP A 51 17.13 6.65 -0.26
N MET A 52 16.85 5.56 0.47
CA MET A 52 17.62 5.23 1.64
C MET A 52 18.28 3.89 1.33
N PRO A 53 19.62 3.84 1.21
CA PRO A 53 20.31 2.59 0.97
C PRO A 53 20.00 1.67 2.14
N ILE A 54 19.53 0.46 1.84
CA ILE A 54 19.40 -0.61 2.82
C ILE A 54 20.82 -0.88 3.32
N LYS A 55 21.21 -0.26 4.45
CA LYS A 55 22.40 -0.67 5.18
C LYS A 55 22.05 -2.00 5.83
N GLU A 56 22.43 -3.05 5.12
CA GLU A 56 22.63 -4.39 5.64
C GLU A 56 23.49 -4.28 6.91
N THR A 57 22.87 -4.42 8.08
CA THR A 57 23.59 -4.52 9.35
C THR A 57 22.90 -5.56 10.20
N LEU A 58 23.13 -6.82 9.84
CA LEU A 58 23.12 -7.92 10.79
C LEU A 58 24.27 -8.87 10.42
N GLN A 59 25.50 -8.46 10.74
CA GLN A 59 26.62 -9.38 10.90
C GLN A 59 27.17 -9.23 12.32
N GLY A 60 26.80 -10.20 13.17
CA GLY A 60 27.73 -10.93 14.04
C GLY A 60 28.30 -10.24 15.30
N PRO A 61 28.51 -10.99 16.40
CA PRO A 61 28.66 -10.43 17.74
C PRO A 61 30.10 -10.00 18.09
N LEU A 62 30.17 -8.88 18.80
CA LEU A 62 31.08 -8.50 19.90
C LEU A 62 32.49 -9.12 19.88
N HIS A 63 33.47 -8.36 19.37
CA HIS A 63 34.87 -8.58 19.71
C HIS A 63 35.16 -8.04 21.11
N THR A 64 35.63 -8.94 21.96
CA THR A 64 36.18 -8.78 23.31
C THR A 64 37.20 -7.66 23.42
N ILE A 65 37.14 -6.85 24.48
CA ILE A 65 38.30 -6.11 24.99
C ILE A 65 38.32 -6.23 26.52
N ASN A 66 39.29 -6.97 27.04
CA ASN A 66 39.95 -6.72 28.32
C ASN A 66 41.43 -7.02 28.16
#